data_AF-A0A7X9C294-F1
#
_entry.id   AF-A0A7X9C294-F1
#
_cell.length_a   1.000
_cell.length_b   1.000
_cell.length_c   1.000
_cell.angle_alpha   90.00
_cell.angle_beta   90.00
_cell.angle_gamma   90.00
#
_symmetry.space_group_name_H-M   'P 1'
#
loop_
_entity.id
_entity.type
_entity.pdbx_description
1 polymer ?
#
loop_
_entity_poly.entity_id
_entity_poly.type
_entity_poly.pdbx_seq_one_letter_code
_entity_poly.pdbx_strand_id
1 'polypeptide(L)' 'MESKKEALSVLLYYVLPKELVDFFELQDVRLDELNNVLHVYLDEKNNPPADLTPLELSPNGFYPASLVSDF' A
#
# COMPACT_ATOMS: atom_id res chain seq x y z
N MET A 1 5.69 20.83 -11.99
CA MET A 1 4.85 20.16 -10.98
C MET A 1 5.42 18.78 -10.64
N GLU A 2 5.77 17.97 -11.65
CA GLU A 2 6.42 16.65 -11.50
C GLU A 2 7.63 16.61 -10.55
N SER A 3 8.59 17.53 -10.72
CA SER A 3 9.84 17.54 -9.92
C SER A 3 9.62 17.73 -8.41
N LYS A 4 8.56 18.46 -8.01
CA LYS A 4 8.24 18.65 -6.57
C LYS A 4 7.65 17.37 -5.98
N LYS A 5 6.85 16.64 -6.77
CA LYS A 5 6.24 15.37 -6.34
C LYS A 5 7.29 14.29 -6.15
N GLU A 6 8.22 14.15 -7.09
CA GLU A 6 9.37 13.23 -6.96
C GLU A 6 10.21 13.54 -5.72
N ALA A 7 10.56 14.81 -5.50
CA ALA A 7 11.32 15.21 -4.32
C ALA A 7 10.59 14.90 -3.00
N LEU A 8 9.26 15.10 -2.95
CA LEU A 8 8.45 14.70 -1.80
C LEU A 8 8.42 13.19 -1.59
N SER A 9 8.28 12.41 -2.66
CA SER A 9 8.29 10.94 -2.58
C SER A 9 9.61 10.43 -2.01
N VAL A 10 10.74 10.98 -2.48
CA VAL A 10 12.06 10.65 -1.95
C VAL A 10 12.15 11.00 -0.47
N LEU A 11 11.70 12.18 -0.07
CA LEU A 11 11.70 12.59 1.34
C LEU A 11 10.87 11.63 2.19
N LEU A 12 9.68 11.25 1.73
CA LEU A 12 8.79 10.33 2.45
C LEU A 12 9.47 9.00 2.78
N TYR A 13 10.29 8.45 1.88
CA TYR A 13 11.06 7.23 2.17
C TYR A 13 12.05 7.37 3.34
N TYR A 14 12.49 8.59 3.68
CA TYR A 14 13.41 8.83 4.81
C TYR A 14 12.70 9.15 6.13
N VAL A 15 11.49 9.70 6.08
CA VAL A 15 10.73 10.11 7.29
C VAL A 15 9.68 9.10 7.73
N LEU A 16 9.19 8.27 6.80
CA LEU A 16 8.24 7.23 7.16
C LEU A 16 8.92 6.15 8.03
N PRO A 17 8.19 5.57 9.00
CA PRO A 17 8.64 4.39 9.72
C PRO A 17 9.07 3.29 8.76
N LYS A 18 10.15 2.59 9.12
CA LYS A 18 10.75 1.55 8.29
C LYS A 18 9.73 0.45 7.93
N GLU A 19 8.84 0.14 8.87
CA GLU A 19 7.79 -0.87 8.71
C GLU A 19 6.84 -0.52 7.57
N LEU A 20 6.46 0.77 7.42
CA LEU A 20 5.61 1.18 6.31
C LEU A 20 6.33 1.03 4.97
N VAL A 21 7.62 1.35 4.90
CA VAL A 21 8.42 1.19 3.68
C VAL A 21 8.65 -0.29 3.34
N ASP A 22 8.80 -1.14 4.36
CA ASP A 22 9.05 -2.56 4.18
C ASP A 22 7.80 -3.28 3.64
N PHE A 23 6.60 -2.95 4.15
CA PHE A 23 5.35 -3.63 3.83
C PHE A 23 4.44 -2.92 2.83
N PHE A 24 4.66 -1.64 2.53
CA PHE A 24 3.79 -0.86 1.65
C PHE A 24 4.57 -0.14 0.53
N GLU A 25 3.88 0.15 -0.56
CA GLU A 25 4.37 0.96 -1.68
C GLU A 25 3.61 2.29 -1.75
N LEU A 26 4.36 3.38 -1.97
CA LEU A 26 3.79 4.70 -2.14
C LEU A 26 3.12 4.84 -3.50
N GLN A 27 1.80 5.02 -3.52
CA GLN A 27 1.02 5.18 -4.74
C GLN A 27 0.83 6.64 -5.13
N ASP A 28 0.52 7.49 -4.16
CA ASP A 28 0.23 8.89 -4.42
C ASP A 28 0.52 9.77 -3.21
N VAL A 29 0.74 11.05 -3.49
CA VAL A 29 0.97 12.09 -2.48
C VAL A 29 0.19 13.32 -2.90
N ARG A 30 -0.70 13.79 -2.03
CA ARG A 30 -1.53 14.97 -2.28
C ARG A 30 -1.36 15.98 -1.17
N LEU A 31 -1.03 17.20 -1.57
CA LEU A 31 -0.96 18.33 -0.64
C LEU A 31 -2.34 18.98 -0.55
N ASP A 32 -2.86 19.08 0.67
CA ASP A 32 -3.97 19.95 1.01
C ASP A 32 -3.40 21.26 1.58
N GLU A 33 -3.31 22.28 0.73
CA GLU A 33 -2.77 23.59 1.09
C GLU A 33 -3.67 24.36 2.07
N LEU A 34 -4.97 24.08 2.10
CA LEU A 34 -5.91 24.78 2.97
C LEU A 34 -5.72 24.38 4.43
N ASN A 35 -5.47 23.09 4.67
CA ASN A 35 -5.32 22.51 5.99
C ASN A 35 -3.85 22.25 6.38
N ASN A 36 -2.89 22.53 5.50
CA ASN A 36 -1.47 22.18 5.66
C ASN A 36 -1.27 20.68 5.96
N VAL A 37 -2.02 19.82 5.28
CA VAL A 37 -1.97 18.36 5.45
C VAL A 37 -1.36 17.72 4.20
N LEU A 38 -0.54 16.70 4.41
CA LEU A 38 -0.03 15.84 3.34
C LEU A 38 -0.73 14.49 3.42
N HIS A 39 -1.55 14.19 2.41
CA HIS A 39 -2.16 12.88 2.26
C HIS A 39 -1.19 11.95 1.54
N VAL A 40 -0.91 10.80 2.17
CA VAL A 40 -0.01 9.77 1.67
C VAL A 40 -0.84 8.52 1.43
N TYR A 41 -0.86 8.04 0.18
CA TYR A 41 -1.63 6.86 -0.22
C TYR A 41 -0.66 5.69 -0.42
N LEU A 42 -0.92 4.60 0.29
CA LEU A 42 -0.05 3.44 0.37
C LEU A 42 -0.85 2.19 -0.01
N ASP A 43 -0.25 1.31 -0.83
CA ASP A 43 -0.78 -0.02 -1.09
C ASP A 43 0.09 -1.06 -0.40
N GLU A 44 -0.54 -2.07 0.21
CA GLU A 44 0.17 -3.17 0.86
C GLU A 44 0.85 -4.06 -0.19
N LYS A 45 2.12 -4.39 0.05
CA LYS A 45 2.86 -5.32 -0.80
C LYS A 45 2.30 -6.71 -0.62
N ASN A 46 2.09 -7.40 -1.73
CA ASN A 46 1.75 -8.81 -1.73
C ASN A 46 3.01 -9.67 -1.51
N ASN A 47 3.55 -9.64 -0.28
CA ASN A 47 4.72 -10.40 0.12
C ASN A 47 4.28 -11.65 0.91
N PRO A 48 4.05 -12.80 0.24
CA PRO A 48 3.80 -14.04 0.95
C PRO A 48 5.03 -14.43 1.80
N PRO A 49 4.83 -15.05 2.97
CA PRO A 49 5.94 -15.59 3.76
C PRO A 49 6.80 -16.53 2.91
N ALA A 50 8.10 -16.22 2.78
CA ALA A 50 9.03 -16.97 1.93
C ALA A 50 9.21 -18.43 2.36
N ASP A 51 8.98 -18.72 3.64
CA ASP A 51 9.19 -20.03 4.25
C ASP A 51 7.96 -20.96 4.13
N LEU A 52 6.86 -20.47 3.55
CA LEU A 52 5.63 -21.24 3.37
C LEU A 52 5.45 -21.59 1.90
N THR A 53 5.28 -22.89 1.64
CA THR A 53 4.89 -23.35 0.31
C THR A 53 3.46 -22.86 -0.01
N PRO A 54 3.10 -22.69 -1.29
CA PRO A 54 1.71 -22.37 -1.68
C PRO A 54 0.66 -23.35 -1.16
N LEU A 55 1.09 -24.56 -0.75
CA LEU A 55 0.23 -25.57 -0.13
C LEU A 55 -0.13 -25.25 1.35
N GLU A 56 0.69 -24.46 2.02
CA GLU A 56 0.52 -24.03 3.42
C GLU A 56 -0.14 -22.66 3.54
N LEU A 57 -0.14 -21.89 2.45
CA LEU A 57 -0.81 -20.60 2.36
C LEU A 57 -2.30 -20.82 2.02
N SER A 58 -3.13 -20.95 3.05
CA SER A 58 -4.58 -20.84 2.87
C SER A 58 -4.99 -19.36 2.82
N PRO A 59 -5.80 -18.91 1.85
CA PRO A 59 -6.39 -17.58 1.93
C PRO A 59 -7.20 -17.43 3.23
N ASN A 60 -7.21 -16.23 3.82
CA ASN A 60 -7.84 -15.90 5.12
C ASN A 60 -9.39 -16.02 5.15
N GLY A 61 -9.97 -16.95 4.38
CA GLY A 61 -11.42 -17.19 4.31
C GLY A 61 -12.13 -16.43 3.20
N PHE A 62 -11.41 -15.79 2.26
CA PHE A 62 -12.04 -15.31 1.03
C PHE A 62 -12.29 -16.51 0.11
N TYR A 63 -13.56 -16.91 0.01
CA TYR A 63 -14.00 -17.87 -0.99
C TYR A 63 -13.77 -17.30 -2.40
N PRO A 64 -13.35 -18.12 -3.39
CA PRO A 64 -13.22 -17.68 -4.77
C PRO A 64 -14.59 -17.21 -5.26
N ALA A 65 -14.76 -15.89 -5.41
CA ALA A 65 -15.96 -15.20 -5.86
C ALA A 65 -17.26 -15.71 -5.22
N SER A 66 -17.80 -14.96 -4.25
CA SER A 66 -19.24 -15.01 -4.01
C SER A 66 -19.95 -14.64 -5.32
N LEU A 67 -20.36 -15.64 -6.10
CA LEU A 67 -21.39 -15.47 -7.10
C LEU A 67 -22.63 -15.04 -6.32
N VAL A 68 -22.92 -13.75 -6.33
CA VAL A 68 -24.23 -13.25 -5.92
C VAL A 68 -25.20 -13.78 -6.98
N SER A 69 -25.80 -14.93 -6.70
CA SER A 69 -27.00 -15.35 -7.40
C SER A 69 -28.12 -14.43 -6.93
N ASP A 70 -28.35 -13.38 -7.73
CA ASP A 70 -29.59 -12.60 -7.68
C ASP A 70 -30.74 -13.57 -8.00
N PHE A 71 -31.66 -13.75 -7.06
CA PHE A 71 -32.96 -14.36 -7.30
C PHE A 71 -34.00 -13.26 -7.40
#